data_AF-A0A255R285-F1
#
_entry.id   AF-A0A255R285-F1
#
_cell.length_a   1.000
_cell.length_b   1.000
_cell.length_c   1.000
_cell.angle_alpha   90.00
_cell.angle_beta   90.00
_cell.angle_gamma   90.00
#
_symmetry.space_group_name_H-M   'P 1'
#
loop_
_entity.id
_entity.type
_entity.pdbx_description
1 polymer ?
#
loop_
_entity_poly.entity_id
_entity_poly.type
_entity_poly.pdbx_seq_one_letter_code
_entity_poly.pdbx_strand_id
1 'polypeptide(L)'
;MVAKDSIPFVLEHLDVDKKKVMAYVTCSEHMVDSLLSIADTAYSKTGSYGLEDLGMDNKEYNKWITKDYKDTISIVIALFDSYASMVNSGMDEASASFVWHEVARLQMKHFYEKTGGEWQEPNSYEKLFRVIDGVMGTYSCGTQADMNMAAWRSVMPVDYRLIEAYKQLADLGNDIETTKLIHDDYMYTLTTYRAHRESIDEWYSDLPREQGTLFEWLLRSKLENINLLIKNYKRGKIDNNTVKKNLQEHLCLANKRLVKLTKDFLDRERDDFR
;
A
#
# COMPACT_ATOMS: atom_id res chain seq x y z
N MET A 1 -3.68 23.92 -38.02
CA MET A 1 -3.85 23.38 -36.66
C MET A 1 -5.15 22.59 -36.64
N VAL A 2 -5.07 21.27 -36.66
CA VAL A 2 -6.25 20.43 -36.43
C VAL A 2 -6.41 20.37 -34.91
N ALA A 3 -7.51 20.89 -34.39
CA ALA A 3 -7.86 20.73 -32.99
C ALA A 3 -7.90 19.23 -32.70
N LYS A 4 -7.06 18.76 -31.77
CA LYS A 4 -7.24 17.43 -31.20
C LYS A 4 -8.63 17.45 -30.56
N ASP A 5 -9.55 16.65 -31.09
CA ASP A 5 -10.83 16.39 -30.46
C ASP A 5 -10.56 15.99 -29.01
N SER A 6 -10.83 16.89 -28.06
CA SER A 6 -10.73 16.60 -26.65
C SER A 6 -11.88 15.67 -26.31
N ILE A 7 -11.59 14.38 -26.20
CA ILE A 7 -12.53 13.40 -25.66
C ILE A 7 -12.98 13.93 -24.29
N PRO A 8 -14.30 14.07 -24.02
CA PRO A 8 -14.78 14.53 -22.74
C PRO A 8 -14.25 13.62 -21.63
N PHE A 9 -13.69 14.21 -20.56
CA PHE A 9 -13.38 13.45 -19.35
C PHE A 9 -14.69 12.92 -18.77
N VAL A 10 -14.86 11.61 -18.75
CA VAL A 10 -15.99 10.93 -18.13
C VAL A 10 -15.50 10.37 -16.81
N LEU A 11 -16.16 10.78 -15.71
CA LEU A 11 -15.89 10.21 -14.40
C LEU A 11 -16.43 8.77 -14.36
N GLU A 12 -15.54 7.80 -14.22
CA GLU A 12 -15.86 6.40 -13.97
C GLU A 12 -15.88 6.15 -12.46
N HIS A 13 -16.94 5.50 -11.98
CA HIS A 13 -17.10 5.15 -10.58
C HIS A 13 -16.70 3.68 -10.33
N LEU A 14 -15.96 3.43 -9.25
CA LEU A 14 -15.59 2.08 -8.84
C LEU A 14 -16.69 1.33 -8.10
N ASP A 15 -17.75 2.04 -7.69
CA ASP A 15 -18.89 1.50 -6.92
C ASP A 15 -18.45 0.73 -5.65
N VAL A 16 -17.52 1.32 -4.89
CA VAL A 16 -17.03 0.74 -3.64
C VAL A 16 -18.18 0.64 -2.63
N ASP A 17 -18.42 -0.57 -2.10
CA ASP A 17 -19.40 -0.79 -1.04
C ASP A 17 -18.92 -0.15 0.27
N LYS A 18 -19.39 1.08 0.52
CA LYS A 18 -19.04 1.86 1.70
C LYS A 18 -19.28 1.10 3.00
N LYS A 19 -20.29 0.22 3.08
CA LYS A 19 -20.58 -0.54 4.31
C LYS A 19 -19.44 -1.48 4.67
N LYS A 20 -18.74 -2.02 3.67
CA LYS A 20 -17.55 -2.86 3.90
C LYS A 20 -16.38 -2.05 4.43
N VAL A 21 -16.23 -0.81 3.97
CA VAL A 21 -15.16 0.10 4.41
C VAL A 21 -15.41 0.61 5.83
N MET A 22 -16.64 1.04 6.12
CA MET A 22 -17.03 1.60 7.42
C MET A 22 -16.85 0.66 8.61
N ALA A 23 -16.74 -0.65 8.37
CA ALA A 23 -16.45 -1.64 9.41
C ALA A 23 -15.02 -1.54 9.96
N TYR A 24 -14.08 -0.95 9.19
CA TYR A 24 -12.65 -0.99 9.51
C TYR A 24 -12.01 0.39 9.71
N VAL A 25 -12.73 1.48 9.45
CA VAL A 25 -12.22 2.85 9.61
C VAL A 25 -12.75 3.51 10.88
N THR A 26 -12.00 4.47 11.40
CA THR A 26 -12.41 5.29 12.56
C THR A 26 -12.89 6.68 12.16
N CYS A 27 -12.70 7.06 10.89
CA CYS A 27 -13.12 8.35 10.35
C CYS A 27 -14.63 8.42 10.06
N SER A 28 -15.11 9.63 9.74
CA SER A 28 -16.52 9.86 9.43
C SER A 28 -16.90 9.33 8.03
N GLU A 29 -18.17 9.03 7.83
CA GLU A 29 -18.69 8.62 6.52
C GLU A 29 -18.40 9.66 5.43
N HIS A 30 -18.52 10.95 5.76
CA HIS A 30 -18.16 12.04 4.85
C HIS A 30 -16.68 12.01 4.43
N MET A 31 -15.77 11.61 5.32
CA MET A 31 -14.36 11.45 4.97
C MET A 31 -14.18 10.29 4.01
N VAL A 32 -14.87 9.16 4.23
CA VAL A 32 -14.87 8.04 3.28
C VAL A 32 -15.41 8.47 1.92
N ASP A 33 -16.48 9.24 1.86
CA ASP A 33 -17.02 9.78 0.60
C ASP A 33 -16.00 10.64 -0.15
N SER A 34 -15.26 11.48 0.58
CA SER A 34 -14.21 12.32 0.01
C SER A 34 -13.07 11.48 -0.55
N LEU A 35 -12.65 10.43 0.17
CA LEU A 35 -11.62 9.49 -0.26
C LEU A 35 -12.04 8.69 -1.49
N LEU A 36 -13.31 8.24 -1.55
CA LEU A 36 -13.86 7.54 -2.71
C LEU A 36 -13.95 8.47 -3.93
N SER A 37 -14.29 9.75 -3.75
CA SER A 37 -14.26 10.72 -4.84
C SER A 37 -12.85 10.95 -5.41
N ILE A 38 -11.82 10.91 -4.56
CA ILE A 38 -10.41 10.95 -5.00
C ILE A 38 -10.08 9.68 -5.80
N ALA A 39 -10.49 8.52 -5.30
CA ALA A 39 -10.29 7.24 -5.97
C ALA A 39 -10.94 7.17 -7.35
N ASP A 40 -12.20 7.60 -7.50
CA ASP A 40 -12.91 7.64 -8.78
C ASP A 40 -12.21 8.56 -9.78
N THR A 41 -11.66 9.69 -9.31
CA THR A 41 -10.89 10.61 -10.16
C THR A 41 -9.60 9.96 -10.68
N ALA A 42 -8.89 9.20 -9.84
CA ALA A 42 -7.71 8.45 -10.26
C ALA A 42 -8.09 7.30 -11.21
N TYR A 43 -9.15 6.55 -10.87
CA TYR A 43 -9.62 5.43 -11.69
C TYR A 43 -10.07 5.86 -13.09
N SER A 44 -10.74 7.01 -13.21
CA SER A 44 -11.19 7.55 -14.50
C SER A 44 -10.05 7.82 -15.49
N LYS A 45 -8.81 7.93 -15.00
CA LYS A 45 -7.62 8.13 -15.83
C LYS A 45 -6.96 6.81 -16.24
N THR A 46 -7.44 5.65 -15.78
CA THR A 46 -6.80 4.33 -16.00
C THR A 46 -6.46 4.07 -17.46
N GLY A 47 -7.38 4.39 -18.38
CA GLY A 47 -7.17 4.18 -19.82
C GLY A 47 -6.16 5.13 -20.47
N SER A 48 -5.73 6.19 -19.78
CA SER A 48 -4.80 7.20 -20.27
C SER A 48 -3.36 7.01 -19.79
N TYR A 49 -3.12 6.13 -18.82
CA TYR A 49 -1.79 5.95 -18.25
C TYR A 49 -0.83 5.23 -19.19
N GLY A 50 0.40 5.75 -19.27
CA GLY A 50 1.55 5.18 -19.95
C GLY A 50 2.76 5.06 -19.02
N LEU A 51 3.81 4.32 -19.44
CA LEU A 51 4.99 4.09 -18.59
C LEU A 51 5.65 5.37 -18.09
N GLU A 52 5.55 6.46 -18.84
CA GLU A 52 5.98 7.80 -18.46
C GLU A 52 5.39 8.26 -17.12
N ASP A 53 4.17 7.83 -16.78
CA ASP A 53 3.48 8.17 -15.53
C ASP A 53 4.05 7.41 -14.31
N LEU A 54 4.91 6.41 -14.55
CA LEU A 54 5.74 5.84 -13.50
C LEU A 54 6.85 6.80 -13.05
N GLY A 55 7.08 7.95 -13.70
CA GLY A 55 8.12 8.88 -13.27
C GLY A 55 9.52 8.25 -13.23
N MET A 56 9.74 7.20 -14.03
CA MET A 56 11.00 6.50 -14.24
C MET A 56 11.30 6.59 -15.75
N ASP A 57 12.32 7.35 -16.14
CA ASP A 57 12.54 7.78 -17.55
C ASP A 57 13.61 6.95 -18.28
N ASN A 58 13.76 5.68 -17.88
CA ASN A 58 14.73 4.79 -18.52
C ASN A 58 14.16 4.15 -19.78
N LYS A 59 14.43 4.77 -20.94
CA LYS A 59 13.94 4.32 -22.25
C LYS A 59 14.28 2.87 -22.61
N GLU A 60 15.43 2.36 -22.16
CA GLU A 60 15.81 0.97 -22.48
C GLU A 60 14.97 -0.01 -21.65
N TYR A 61 14.79 0.26 -20.36
CA TYR A 61 13.96 -0.56 -19.49
C TYR A 61 12.49 -0.49 -19.88
N ASN A 62 12.02 0.68 -20.32
CA ASN A 62 10.66 0.84 -20.84
C ASN A 62 10.39 -0.12 -22.02
N LYS A 63 11.39 -0.43 -22.86
CA LYS A 63 11.22 -1.43 -23.94
C LYS A 63 11.02 -2.83 -23.37
N TRP A 64 11.79 -3.24 -22.37
CA TRP A 64 11.66 -4.55 -21.74
C TRP A 64 10.33 -4.70 -21.01
N ILE A 65 9.95 -3.68 -20.24
CA ILE A 65 8.66 -3.66 -19.54
C ILE A 65 7.49 -3.67 -20.52
N THR A 66 7.56 -2.88 -21.59
CA THR A 66 6.53 -2.90 -22.64
C THR A 66 6.43 -4.27 -23.31
N LYS A 67 7.55 -4.99 -23.45
CA LYS A 67 7.55 -6.33 -24.03
C LYS A 67 6.90 -7.36 -23.10
N ASP A 68 7.22 -7.30 -21.81
CA ASP A 68 6.87 -8.36 -20.86
C ASP A 68 5.54 -8.11 -20.13
N TYR A 69 5.13 -6.84 -19.98
CA TYR A 69 4.01 -6.42 -19.11
C TYR A 69 2.99 -5.49 -19.78
N LYS A 70 3.03 -5.34 -21.12
CA LYS A 70 2.23 -4.37 -21.90
C LYS A 70 0.81 -4.15 -21.38
N ASP A 71 0.06 -5.24 -21.22
CA ASP A 71 -1.38 -5.20 -20.95
C ASP A 71 -1.70 -4.87 -19.48
N THR A 72 -0.69 -4.83 -18.62
CA THR A 72 -0.82 -4.55 -17.18
C THR A 72 -0.32 -3.17 -16.78
N ILE A 73 0.34 -2.43 -17.67
CA ILE A 73 0.97 -1.14 -17.37
C ILE A 73 -0.06 -0.15 -16.81
N SER A 74 -1.21 -0.03 -17.47
CA SER A 74 -2.25 0.93 -17.08
C SER A 74 -2.82 0.66 -15.69
N ILE A 75 -3.10 -0.60 -15.34
CA ILE A 75 -3.60 -0.96 -14.01
C ILE A 75 -2.53 -0.78 -12.95
N VAL A 76 -1.26 -1.08 -13.24
CA VAL A 76 -0.14 -0.86 -12.31
C VAL A 76 -0.04 0.62 -11.94
N ILE A 77 -0.10 1.51 -12.93
CA ILE A 77 -0.03 2.96 -12.69
C ILE A 77 -1.28 3.46 -11.98
N ALA A 78 -2.48 2.98 -12.36
CA ALA A 78 -3.73 3.36 -11.71
C ALA A 78 -3.76 2.98 -10.22
N LEU A 79 -3.13 1.86 -9.83
CA LEU A 79 -2.96 1.49 -8.43
C LEU A 79 -2.02 2.45 -7.71
N PHE A 80 -0.90 2.84 -8.32
CA PHE A 80 0.01 3.83 -7.73
C PHE A 80 -0.61 5.22 -7.60
N ASP A 81 -1.32 5.70 -8.63
CA ASP A 81 -1.95 7.02 -8.60
C ASP A 81 -3.06 7.09 -7.55
N SER A 82 -3.92 6.07 -7.49
CA SER A 82 -4.96 5.99 -6.46
C SER A 82 -4.36 5.88 -5.05
N TYR A 83 -3.33 5.05 -4.86
CA TYR A 83 -2.63 4.92 -3.58
C TYR A 83 -2.07 6.26 -3.13
N ALA A 84 -1.23 6.87 -3.96
CA ALA A 84 -0.57 8.13 -3.64
C ALA A 84 -1.56 9.27 -3.42
N SER A 85 -2.63 9.35 -4.23
CA SER A 85 -3.65 10.40 -4.10
C SER A 85 -4.46 10.28 -2.82
N MET A 86 -4.72 9.05 -2.35
CA MET A 86 -5.51 8.82 -1.14
C MET A 86 -4.67 8.97 0.13
N VAL A 87 -3.51 8.31 0.22
CA VAL A 87 -2.68 8.32 1.44
C VAL A 87 -2.04 9.69 1.68
N ASN A 88 -1.80 10.48 0.63
CA ASN A 88 -1.28 11.85 0.75
C ASN A 88 -2.38 12.94 0.68
N SER A 89 -3.66 12.58 0.84
CA SER A 89 -4.78 13.53 0.79
C SER A 89 -4.80 14.55 1.94
N GLY A 90 -3.96 14.35 2.97
CA GLY A 90 -3.97 15.14 4.20
C GLY A 90 -5.08 14.76 5.18
N MET A 91 -5.86 13.73 4.86
CA MET A 91 -6.86 13.13 5.75
C MET A 91 -6.21 12.12 6.70
N ASP A 92 -7.02 11.45 7.52
CA ASP A 92 -6.57 10.35 8.39
C ASP A 92 -5.94 9.23 7.53
N GLU A 93 -4.60 9.17 7.53
CA GLU A 93 -3.81 8.33 6.63
C GLU A 93 -4.08 6.85 6.86
N ALA A 94 -4.25 6.44 8.13
CA ALA A 94 -4.61 5.07 8.47
C ALA A 94 -5.95 4.69 7.83
N SER A 95 -7.00 5.49 8.06
CA SER A 95 -8.32 5.26 7.45
C SER A 95 -8.23 5.31 5.92
N ALA A 96 -7.45 6.22 5.35
CA ALA A 96 -7.24 6.32 3.91
C ALA A 96 -6.64 5.03 3.32
N SER A 97 -5.67 4.39 3.98
CA SER A 97 -5.15 3.08 3.54
C SER A 97 -6.21 1.97 3.60
N PHE A 98 -7.09 1.96 4.61
CA PHE A 98 -8.21 1.02 4.67
C PHE A 98 -9.25 1.24 3.56
N VAL A 99 -9.56 2.51 3.24
CA VAL A 99 -10.42 2.82 2.08
C VAL A 99 -9.72 2.41 0.78
N TRP A 100 -8.44 2.74 0.63
CA TRP A 100 -7.67 2.45 -0.57
C TRP A 100 -7.57 0.94 -0.82
N HIS A 101 -7.46 0.12 0.23
CA HIS A 101 -7.45 -1.33 0.08
C HIS A 101 -8.69 -1.84 -0.69
N GLU A 102 -9.90 -1.36 -0.35
CA GLU A 102 -11.12 -1.75 -1.08
C GLU A 102 -11.20 -1.17 -2.49
N VAL A 103 -10.70 0.06 -2.68
CA VAL A 103 -10.56 0.70 -4.01
C VAL A 103 -9.64 -0.14 -4.90
N ALA A 104 -8.44 -0.47 -4.43
CA ALA A 104 -7.46 -1.28 -5.14
C ALA A 104 -8.01 -2.66 -5.46
N ARG A 105 -8.70 -3.31 -4.51
CA ARG A 105 -9.38 -4.59 -4.72
C ARG A 105 -10.35 -4.53 -5.91
N LEU A 106 -11.15 -3.47 -6.01
CA LEU A 106 -12.11 -3.28 -7.11
C LEU A 106 -11.44 -2.90 -8.42
N GLN A 107 -10.42 -2.04 -8.41
CA GLN A 107 -9.62 -1.73 -9.61
C GLN A 107 -9.01 -3.00 -10.20
N MET A 108 -8.39 -3.82 -9.35
CA MET A 108 -7.80 -5.10 -9.76
C MET A 108 -8.88 -6.06 -10.27
N LYS A 109 -10.01 -6.18 -9.58
CA LYS A 109 -11.14 -7.01 -10.00
C LYS A 109 -11.65 -6.62 -11.38
N HIS A 110 -11.96 -5.34 -11.61
CA HIS A 110 -12.43 -4.85 -12.90
C HIS A 110 -11.41 -5.10 -14.01
N PHE A 111 -10.12 -4.92 -13.74
CA PHE A 111 -9.06 -5.26 -14.68
C PHE A 111 -9.06 -6.74 -15.06
N TYR A 112 -9.16 -7.64 -14.07
CA TYR A 112 -9.22 -9.08 -14.32
C TYR A 112 -10.43 -9.48 -15.15
N GLU A 113 -11.62 -8.98 -14.80
CA GLU A 113 -12.86 -9.31 -15.49
C GLU A 113 -12.85 -8.76 -16.93
N LYS A 114 -12.34 -7.54 -17.14
CA LYS A 114 -12.21 -6.93 -18.47
C LYS A 114 -11.21 -7.67 -19.38
N THR A 115 -10.21 -8.33 -18.79
CA THR A 115 -9.23 -9.14 -19.53
C THR A 115 -9.65 -10.61 -19.68
N GLY A 116 -10.89 -10.94 -19.32
CA GLY A 116 -11.47 -12.28 -19.47
C GLY A 116 -11.06 -13.28 -18.39
N GLY A 117 -10.48 -12.81 -17.29
CA GLY A 117 -10.12 -13.63 -16.14
C GLY A 117 -11.20 -13.66 -15.06
N GLU A 118 -11.12 -14.64 -14.17
CA GLU A 118 -11.92 -14.71 -12.95
C GLU A 118 -11.16 -14.11 -11.77
N TRP A 119 -11.87 -13.30 -10.96
CA TRP A 119 -11.35 -12.74 -9.73
C TRP A 119 -11.42 -13.77 -8.58
N GLN A 120 -10.28 -14.14 -8.02
CA GLN A 120 -10.16 -15.07 -6.90
C GLN A 120 -9.12 -14.55 -5.90
N GLU A 121 -9.57 -14.19 -4.71
CA GLU A 121 -8.67 -13.77 -3.62
C GLU A 121 -8.12 -15.01 -2.87
N PRO A 122 -6.82 -15.05 -2.53
CA PRO A 122 -5.80 -14.01 -2.74
C PRO A 122 -5.09 -14.07 -4.11
N ASN A 123 -5.32 -15.12 -4.89
CA ASN A 123 -4.51 -15.46 -6.06
C ASN A 123 -4.45 -14.37 -7.14
N SER A 124 -5.55 -13.65 -7.37
CA SER A 124 -5.64 -12.65 -8.45
C SER A 124 -4.82 -11.39 -8.14
N TYR A 125 -4.94 -10.80 -6.93
CA TYR A 125 -4.10 -9.64 -6.60
C TYR A 125 -2.62 -10.02 -6.45
N GLU A 126 -2.29 -11.22 -5.94
CA GLU A 126 -0.90 -11.66 -5.82
C GLU A 126 -0.21 -11.80 -7.19
N LYS A 127 -0.92 -12.27 -8.21
CA LYS A 127 -0.40 -12.29 -9.59
C LYS A 127 -0.07 -10.88 -10.10
N LEU A 128 -0.90 -9.88 -9.79
CA LEU A 128 -0.64 -8.50 -10.20
C LEU A 128 0.48 -7.87 -9.38
N PHE A 129 0.59 -8.18 -8.09
CA PHE A 129 1.72 -7.74 -7.27
C PHE A 129 3.05 -8.33 -7.76
N ARG A 130 3.08 -9.57 -8.25
CA ARG A 130 4.28 -10.12 -8.91
C ARG A 130 4.66 -9.36 -10.19
N VAL A 131 3.68 -8.87 -10.93
CA VAL A 131 3.93 -7.98 -12.07
C VAL A 131 4.55 -6.68 -11.58
N ILE A 132 3.99 -6.06 -10.54
CA ILE A 132 4.56 -4.85 -9.92
C ILE A 132 6.01 -5.10 -9.48
N ASP A 133 6.28 -6.21 -8.78
CA ASP A 133 7.63 -6.60 -8.35
C ASP A 133 8.58 -6.73 -9.56
N GLY A 134 8.12 -7.32 -10.67
CA GLY A 134 8.89 -7.43 -11.91
C GLY A 134 9.18 -6.09 -12.58
N VAL A 135 8.20 -5.17 -12.61
CA VAL A 135 8.40 -3.81 -13.13
C VAL A 135 9.38 -3.05 -12.25
N MET A 136 9.19 -3.03 -10.92
CA MET A 136 10.08 -2.32 -9.99
C MET A 136 11.50 -2.89 -10.00
N GLY A 137 11.64 -4.22 -10.05
CA GLY A 137 12.93 -4.90 -10.15
C GLY A 137 13.69 -4.61 -11.45
N THR A 138 12.99 -4.22 -12.52
CA THR A 138 13.67 -3.76 -13.74
C THR A 138 14.31 -2.38 -13.52
N TYR A 139 13.63 -1.47 -12.81
CA TYR A 139 14.13 -0.13 -12.51
C TYR A 139 15.13 -0.07 -11.36
N SER A 140 15.24 -1.11 -10.53
CA SER A 140 16.19 -1.15 -9.41
C SER A 140 17.67 -1.19 -9.84
N CYS A 141 17.96 -1.35 -11.14
CA CYS A 141 19.31 -1.24 -11.70
C CYS A 141 19.52 0.04 -12.52
N GLY A 142 18.55 0.97 -12.48
CA GLY A 142 18.52 2.17 -13.31
C GLY A 142 19.36 3.32 -12.76
N THR A 143 18.96 4.54 -13.13
CA THR A 143 19.52 5.74 -12.52
C THR A 143 19.14 5.81 -11.04
N GLN A 144 19.83 6.64 -10.26
CA GLN A 144 19.47 6.86 -8.87
C GLN A 144 18.01 7.31 -8.69
N ALA A 145 17.49 8.11 -9.62
CA ALA A 145 16.08 8.51 -9.61
C ALA A 145 15.14 7.31 -9.82
N ASP A 146 15.48 6.42 -10.76
CA ASP A 146 14.71 5.20 -11.01
C ASP A 146 14.70 4.29 -9.78
N MET A 147 15.88 4.07 -9.17
CA MET A 147 16.00 3.24 -7.96
C MET A 147 15.23 3.82 -6.77
N ASN A 148 15.30 5.14 -6.57
CA ASN A 148 14.55 5.84 -5.54
C ASN A 148 13.04 5.65 -5.73
N MET A 149 12.55 5.88 -6.95
CA MET A 149 11.13 5.75 -7.27
C MET A 149 10.64 4.30 -7.20
N ALA A 150 11.46 3.33 -7.60
CA ALA A 150 11.15 1.91 -7.51
C ALA A 150 10.99 1.47 -6.04
N ALA A 151 11.91 1.88 -5.16
CA ALA A 151 11.84 1.55 -3.73
C ALA A 151 10.54 2.05 -3.08
N TRP A 152 10.13 3.29 -3.36
CA TRP A 152 8.88 3.83 -2.82
C TRP A 152 7.62 3.14 -3.38
N ARG A 153 7.66 2.70 -4.64
CA ARG A 153 6.55 1.97 -5.24
C ARG A 153 6.43 0.54 -4.73
N SER A 154 7.54 -0.10 -4.34
CA SER A 154 7.54 -1.44 -3.73
C SER A 154 6.84 -1.50 -2.35
N VAL A 155 6.62 -0.34 -1.71
CA VAL A 155 5.88 -0.25 -0.44
C VAL A 155 4.41 -0.64 -0.60
N MET A 156 3.75 -0.17 -1.66
CA MET A 156 2.29 -0.28 -1.85
C MET A 156 1.78 -1.74 -1.79
N PRO A 157 2.39 -2.73 -2.48
CA PRO A 157 1.95 -4.13 -2.36
C PRO A 157 2.10 -4.72 -0.95
N VAL A 158 3.08 -4.26 -0.17
CA VAL A 158 3.26 -4.72 1.22
C VAL A 158 2.19 -4.09 2.11
N ASP A 159 1.93 -2.80 1.93
CA ASP A 159 0.91 -2.07 2.67
C ASP A 159 -0.48 -2.68 2.44
N TYR A 160 -0.85 -2.98 1.19
CA TYR A 160 -2.10 -3.69 0.88
C TYR A 160 -2.23 -4.99 1.68
N ARG A 161 -1.18 -5.82 1.71
CA ARG A 161 -1.20 -7.10 2.45
C ARG A 161 -1.31 -6.88 3.96
N LEU A 162 -0.67 -5.83 4.49
CA LEU A 162 -0.77 -5.46 5.90
C LEU A 162 -2.20 -5.05 6.27
N ILE A 163 -2.83 -4.19 5.47
CA ILE A 163 -4.23 -3.78 5.66
C ILE A 163 -5.17 -4.99 5.59
N GLU A 164 -4.98 -5.89 4.62
CA GLU A 164 -5.78 -7.12 4.53
C GLU A 164 -5.61 -8.01 5.77
N ALA A 165 -4.40 -8.16 6.29
CA ALA A 165 -4.15 -8.89 7.53
C ALA A 165 -4.82 -8.21 8.73
N TYR A 166 -4.76 -6.88 8.83
CA TYR A 166 -5.45 -6.14 9.87
C TYR A 166 -6.97 -6.32 9.80
N LYS A 167 -7.59 -6.27 8.62
CA LYS A 167 -9.02 -6.56 8.45
C LYS A 167 -9.39 -7.96 8.95
N GLN A 168 -8.60 -8.96 8.60
CA GLN A 168 -8.79 -10.33 9.10
C GLN A 168 -8.65 -10.42 10.63
N LEU A 169 -7.74 -9.64 11.22
CA LEU A 169 -7.59 -9.58 12.67
C LEU A 169 -8.79 -8.88 13.35
N ALA A 170 -9.32 -7.81 12.75
CA ALA A 170 -10.52 -7.13 13.20
C ALA A 170 -11.74 -8.07 13.18
N ASP A 171 -11.91 -8.83 12.09
CA ASP A 171 -12.99 -9.82 11.95
C ASP A 171 -12.90 -10.94 13.01
N LEU A 172 -11.68 -11.35 13.40
CA LEU A 172 -11.47 -12.33 14.46
C LEU A 172 -11.79 -11.77 15.85
N GLY A 173 -11.42 -10.52 16.12
CA GLY A 173 -11.77 -9.85 17.38
C GLY A 173 -13.26 -9.59 17.49
N ASN A 174 -13.91 -9.27 16.37
CA ASN A 174 -15.34 -8.95 16.23
C ASN A 174 -15.81 -7.91 17.26
N ASP A 175 -14.97 -6.91 17.54
CA ASP A 175 -15.25 -5.85 18.49
C ASP A 175 -14.64 -4.50 18.07
N ILE A 176 -15.34 -3.42 18.43
CA ILE A 176 -14.98 -2.04 18.05
C ILE A 176 -13.62 -1.63 18.64
N GLU A 177 -13.28 -2.15 19.83
CA GLU A 177 -12.00 -1.81 20.49
C GLU A 177 -10.83 -2.39 19.70
N THR A 178 -10.92 -3.63 19.21
CA THR A 178 -9.89 -4.22 18.33
C THR A 178 -9.70 -3.41 17.06
N THR A 179 -10.79 -2.93 16.44
CA THR A 179 -10.72 -2.07 15.24
C THR A 179 -10.02 -0.74 15.52
N LYS A 180 -10.32 -0.10 16.65
CA LYS A 180 -9.62 1.12 17.08
C LYS A 180 -8.13 0.87 17.34
N LEU A 181 -7.79 -0.21 18.04
CA LEU A 181 -6.40 -0.56 18.32
C LEU A 181 -5.59 -0.87 17.05
N ILE A 182 -6.23 -1.45 16.03
CA ILE A 182 -5.62 -1.65 14.71
C ILE A 182 -5.33 -0.30 14.05
N HIS A 183 -6.31 0.61 14.05
CA HIS A 183 -6.12 1.96 13.51
C HIS A 183 -4.98 2.68 14.25
N ASP A 184 -5.00 2.68 15.58
CA ASP A 184 -3.96 3.29 16.42
C ASP A 184 -2.57 2.66 16.16
N ASP A 185 -2.48 1.33 16.02
CA ASP A 185 -1.22 0.63 15.75
C ASP A 185 -0.63 0.97 14.37
N TYR A 186 -1.48 1.00 13.35
CA TYR A 186 -1.05 1.38 12.01
C TYR A 186 -0.65 2.86 11.97
N MET A 187 -1.44 3.74 12.59
CA MET A 187 -1.13 5.18 12.67
C MET A 187 0.15 5.46 13.46
N TYR A 188 0.41 4.71 14.53
CA TYR A 188 1.68 4.74 15.26
C TYR A 188 2.85 4.31 14.37
N THR A 189 2.65 3.29 13.52
CA THR A 189 3.66 2.81 12.58
C THR A 189 4.07 3.89 11.59
N LEU A 190 3.09 4.54 10.96
CA LEU A 190 3.31 5.62 9.98
C LEU A 190 3.99 6.84 10.63
N THR A 191 3.50 7.27 11.79
CA THR A 191 4.04 8.45 12.49
C THR A 191 5.45 8.21 13.02
N THR A 192 5.74 7.02 13.56
CA THR A 192 7.08 6.67 14.04
C THR A 192 8.09 6.63 12.90
N TYR A 193 7.71 6.05 11.76
CA TYR A 193 8.55 6.06 10.57
C TYR A 193 8.79 7.48 10.03
N ARG A 194 7.74 8.32 9.98
CA ARG A 194 7.88 9.73 9.57
C ARG A 194 8.84 10.50 10.49
N ALA A 195 8.71 10.33 11.81
CA ALA A 195 9.60 10.96 12.78
C ALA A 195 11.05 10.49 12.66
N HIS A 196 11.28 9.22 12.32
CA HIS A 196 12.61 8.72 11.96
C HIS A 196 13.14 9.43 10.71
N ARG A 197 12.36 9.42 9.62
CA ARG A 197 12.71 10.02 8.33
C ARG A 197 13.08 11.50 8.46
N GLU A 198 12.28 12.26 9.20
CA GLU A 198 12.46 13.70 9.42
C GLU A 198 13.64 14.05 10.32
N SER A 199 14.18 13.07 11.07
CA SER A 199 15.35 13.28 11.93
C SER A 199 16.70 13.05 11.24
N ILE A 200 16.68 12.64 9.96
CA ILE A 200 17.90 12.43 9.18
C ILE A 200 18.36 13.78 8.62
N ASP A 201 19.45 14.31 9.17
CA ASP A 201 20.04 15.59 8.74
C ASP A 201 20.92 15.47 7.47
N GLU A 202 21.20 14.25 7.03
CA GLU A 202 22.02 13.95 5.85
C GLU A 202 21.24 14.14 4.56
N TRP A 203 21.92 14.60 3.50
CA TRP A 203 21.34 14.74 2.16
C TRP A 203 22.27 14.13 1.13
N TYR A 204 21.94 12.94 0.65
CA TYR A 204 22.62 12.27 -0.47
C TYR A 204 21.61 11.59 -1.38
N SER A 205 22.03 11.32 -2.61
CA SER A 205 21.13 10.95 -3.70
C SER A 205 20.42 9.61 -3.49
N ASP A 206 21.00 8.71 -2.70
CA ASP A 206 20.47 7.38 -2.41
C ASP A 206 19.56 7.32 -1.17
N LEU A 207 19.56 8.36 -0.34
CA LEU A 207 18.73 8.43 0.86
C LEU A 207 17.24 8.10 0.61
N PRO A 208 16.59 8.57 -0.48
CA PRO A 208 15.20 8.20 -0.73
C PRO A 208 15.00 6.70 -0.98
N ARG A 209 15.95 6.00 -1.63
CA ARG A 209 15.90 4.54 -1.81
C ARG A 209 16.01 3.82 -0.47
N GLU A 210 16.98 4.22 0.35
CA GLU A 210 17.14 3.65 1.70
C GLU A 210 15.87 3.81 2.53
N GLN A 211 15.29 5.01 2.53
CA GLN A 211 14.07 5.31 3.24
C GLN A 211 12.89 4.45 2.74
N GLY A 212 12.71 4.31 1.43
CA GLY A 212 11.67 3.46 0.86
C GLY A 212 11.86 1.98 1.24
N THR A 213 13.10 1.48 1.19
CA THR A 213 13.43 0.08 1.52
C THR A 213 13.22 -0.20 3.02
N LEU A 214 13.64 0.71 3.90
CA LEU A 214 13.41 0.61 5.35
C LEU A 214 11.91 0.62 5.66
N PHE A 215 11.12 1.46 4.97
CA PHE A 215 9.68 1.51 5.18
C PHE A 215 9.00 0.22 4.75
N GLU A 216 9.35 -0.28 3.56
CA GLU A 216 8.88 -1.57 3.07
C GLU A 216 9.18 -2.69 4.07
N TRP A 217 10.42 -2.74 4.59
CA TRP A 217 10.81 -3.70 5.62
C TRP A 217 9.98 -3.57 6.90
N LEU A 218 9.76 -2.35 7.39
CA LEU A 218 8.94 -2.11 8.58
C LEU A 218 7.51 -2.66 8.39
N LEU A 219 6.89 -2.38 7.24
CA LEU A 219 5.56 -2.90 6.94
C LEU A 219 5.56 -4.43 6.84
N ARG A 220 6.62 -5.05 6.27
CA ARG A 220 6.79 -6.51 6.26
C ARG A 220 6.90 -7.08 7.68
N SER A 221 7.72 -6.47 8.54
CA SER A 221 7.85 -6.87 9.95
C SER A 221 6.55 -6.73 10.73
N LYS A 222 5.73 -5.72 10.43
CA LYS A 222 4.37 -5.60 10.97
C LYS A 222 3.46 -6.69 10.44
N LEU A 223 3.42 -6.91 9.13
CA LEU A 223 2.62 -7.93 8.47
C LEU A 223 2.92 -9.34 9.01
N GLU A 224 4.20 -9.67 9.22
CA GLU A 224 4.60 -10.95 9.79
C GLU A 224 4.07 -11.13 11.23
N ASN A 225 4.15 -10.10 12.06
CA ASN A 225 3.60 -10.12 13.41
C ASN A 225 2.07 -10.31 13.39
N ILE A 226 1.35 -9.53 12.59
CA ILE A 226 -0.12 -9.63 12.49
C ILE A 226 -0.55 -11.01 11.98
N ASN A 227 0.12 -11.56 10.96
CA ASN A 227 -0.13 -12.93 10.50
C ASN A 227 0.14 -13.99 11.59
N LEU A 228 1.16 -13.79 12.43
CA LEU A 228 1.42 -14.67 13.56
C LEU A 228 0.30 -14.60 14.61
N LEU A 229 -0.23 -13.41 14.90
CA LEU A 229 -1.39 -13.22 15.78
C LEU A 229 -2.61 -13.95 15.24
N ILE A 230 -2.98 -13.68 13.97
CA ILE A 230 -4.12 -14.34 13.29
C ILE A 230 -3.98 -15.86 13.39
N LYS A 231 -2.81 -16.40 13.04
CA LYS A 231 -2.54 -17.84 13.06
C LYS A 231 -2.67 -18.44 14.45
N ASN A 232 -2.14 -17.77 15.48
CA ASN A 232 -2.19 -18.27 16.85
C ASN A 232 -3.58 -18.14 17.47
N TYR A 233 -4.30 -17.06 17.15
CA TYR A 233 -5.69 -16.85 17.57
C TYR A 233 -6.61 -17.92 16.97
N LYS A 234 -6.55 -18.15 15.65
CA LYS A 234 -7.31 -19.22 14.97
C LYS A 234 -7.00 -20.62 15.50
N ARG A 235 -5.83 -20.83 16.10
CA ARG A 235 -5.40 -22.09 16.74
C ARG A 235 -5.76 -22.19 18.22
N GLY A 236 -6.38 -21.16 18.80
CA GLY A 236 -6.69 -21.09 20.23
C GLY A 236 -5.46 -21.00 21.14
N LYS A 237 -4.30 -20.57 20.60
CA LYS A 237 -3.05 -20.45 21.37
C LYS A 237 -2.92 -19.13 22.12
N ILE A 238 -3.62 -18.10 21.65
CA ILE A 238 -3.69 -16.78 22.26
C ILE A 238 -5.15 -16.35 22.30
N ASP A 239 -5.47 -15.47 23.24
CA ASP A 239 -6.80 -14.88 23.39
C ASP A 239 -6.85 -13.45 22.83
N ASN A 240 -8.04 -12.83 22.86
CA ASN A 240 -8.24 -11.45 22.37
C ASN A 240 -7.41 -10.44 23.18
N ASN A 241 -7.24 -10.67 24.49
CA ASN A 241 -6.43 -9.79 25.33
C ASN A 241 -4.96 -9.75 24.91
N THR A 242 -4.41 -10.91 24.53
CA THR A 242 -3.04 -10.99 23.99
C THR A 242 -2.91 -10.23 22.67
N VAL A 243 -3.92 -10.29 21.80
CA VAL A 243 -3.96 -9.51 20.55
C VAL A 243 -4.00 -8.02 20.85
N LYS A 244 -4.94 -7.57 21.70
CA LYS A 244 -5.08 -6.16 22.09
C LYS A 244 -3.80 -5.60 22.70
N LYS A 245 -3.17 -6.36 23.59
CA LYS A 245 -1.88 -5.98 24.18
C LYS A 245 -0.78 -5.80 23.13
N ASN A 246 -0.70 -6.69 22.14
CA ASN A 246 0.30 -6.59 21.07
C ASN A 246 0.12 -5.31 20.24
N LEU A 247 -1.13 -4.99 19.88
CA LEU A 247 -1.48 -3.76 19.17
C LEU A 247 -1.17 -2.50 20.00
N GLN A 248 -1.52 -2.50 21.30
CA GLN A 248 -1.22 -1.40 22.23
C GLN A 248 0.28 -1.18 22.44
N GLU A 249 1.07 -2.25 22.46
CA GLU A 249 2.52 -2.16 22.60
C GLU A 249 3.22 -1.85 21.27
N HIS A 250 2.47 -1.76 20.17
CA HIS A 250 2.96 -1.47 18.83
C HIS A 250 4.06 -2.44 18.36
N LEU A 251 3.87 -3.72 18.62
CA LEU A 251 4.92 -4.71 18.35
C LEU A 251 5.08 -5.01 16.85
N CYS A 252 6.30 -5.33 16.44
CA CYS A 252 6.61 -5.88 15.11
C CYS A 252 7.57 -7.08 15.25
N LEU A 253 7.61 -7.93 14.22
CA LEU A 253 8.51 -9.07 14.17
C LEU A 253 9.73 -8.71 13.33
N ALA A 254 10.78 -8.24 13.99
CA ALA A 254 12.05 -7.90 13.35
C ALA A 254 13.08 -9.01 13.61
N ASN A 255 13.69 -9.55 12.56
CA ASN A 255 14.73 -10.58 12.69
C ASN A 255 14.28 -11.78 13.56
N LYS A 256 13.02 -12.23 13.39
CA LYS A 256 12.36 -13.30 14.15
C LYS A 256 12.19 -13.03 15.66
N ARG A 257 12.35 -11.77 16.09
CA ARG A 257 12.14 -11.33 17.47
C ARG A 257 10.99 -10.34 17.52
N LEU A 258 10.16 -10.49 18.53
CA LEU A 258 9.10 -9.53 18.80
C LEU A 258 9.71 -8.32 19.50
N VAL A 259 9.61 -7.16 18.88
CA VAL A 259 10.18 -5.91 19.39
C VAL A 259 9.12 -4.82 19.39
N LYS A 260 9.27 -3.87 20.31
CA LYS A 260 8.44 -2.67 20.33
C LYS A 260 8.95 -1.72 19.25
N LEU A 261 8.06 -1.27 18.38
CA LEU A 261 8.37 -0.22 17.43
C LEU A 261 8.62 1.09 18.20
N THR A 262 9.79 1.68 17.98
CA THR A 262 10.14 3.03 18.46
C THR A 262 11.00 3.71 17.40
N LYS A 263 11.13 5.03 17.48
CA LYS A 263 12.07 5.77 16.63
C LYS A 263 13.50 5.26 16.81
N ASP A 264 13.97 5.14 18.06
CA ASP A 264 15.32 4.63 18.38
C ASP A 264 15.57 3.22 17.81
N PHE A 265 14.52 2.41 17.70
CA PHE A 265 14.62 1.12 17.04
C PHE A 265 14.88 1.28 15.53
N LEU A 266 14.10 2.11 14.83
CA LEU A 266 14.33 2.40 13.41
C LEU A 266 15.69 3.05 13.15
N ASP A 267 16.14 3.96 14.02
CA ASP A 267 17.45 4.59 13.92
C ASP A 267 18.59 3.57 13.92
N ARG A 268 18.46 2.48 14.70
CA ARG A 268 19.45 1.39 14.75
C ARG A 268 19.38 0.46 13.53
N GLU A 269 18.18 0.17 13.03
CA GLU A 269 18.01 -0.73 11.90
C GLU A 269 18.39 -0.04 10.57
N ARG A 270 18.37 1.30 10.50
CA ARG A 270 18.75 2.06 9.30
C ARG A 270 20.08 1.66 8.69
N ASP A 271 21.08 1.34 9.52
CA ASP A 271 22.43 0.98 9.04
C ASP A 271 22.44 -0.27 8.13
N ASP A 272 21.46 -1.16 8.26
CA ASP A 272 21.33 -2.34 7.39
C ASP A 272 20.79 -2.00 5.98
N PHE A 273 20.34 -0.77 5.76
CA PHE A 273 19.74 -0.30 4.50
C PHE A 273 20.59 0.73 3.75
N ARG A 274 21.69 1.18 4.36
CA ARG A 274 22.72 2.03 3.75
C ARG A 274 23.58 1.28 2.73
#